data_AF-A0A964H7H9-F1
#
_entry.id   AF-A0A964H7H9-F1
#
_cell.length_a   1.000
_cell.length_b   1.000
_cell.length_c   1.000
_cell.angle_alpha   90.00
_cell.angle_beta   90.00
_cell.angle_gamma   90.00
#
_symmetry.space_group_name_H-M   'P 1'
#
loop_
_entity.id
_entity.type
_entity.pdbx_description
1 polymer ?
#
loop_
_entity_poly.entity_id
_entity_poly.type
_entity_poly.pdbx_seq_one_letter_code
_entity_poly.pdbx_strand_id
1 'polypeptide(L)'
;MFKVFKKQNRAQEQKEASKKFDLNIEKILEDWEVYHAVREIIANAIDEQILTETRLIEIWKDEEGRWHIRDFGRGLRYEHLTQKENDEKLKNPHVIGKFGIGLKDALAMFDRHNIKVFIRSKHGDITIGKSQKHGFENIVTLHAYINPPSDPNFVGTEFILEGVTDEDIRKAKDLFLMFSGERLIERTKFGEVLEKKGDVAKIYINGVKVAEEENFLFSYNITSLTKKIKKALNRERTNVGRGAYSERVKSILLSCKSKEVAELLINDLKNYFSGEIHDELKWIDVQEHAVKILNATERVVFLTPEELMTAADIVDEAKSAGYRIVTIPENLKKRVRGSKDISDNPIRDLVEFYREYRESFEYKFVDVDQLTEEEKRVFALTDKIFDLIGGRPEVIKQVRISETIRKDLESPRETVGVWEPKTGSIIIKRTQLRSVEDYAGTLLHEVAHAISGTSDVTREFELVLTELLGKVAKQALKGDLA
;
A
#
# COMPACT_ATOMS: atom_id res chain seq x y z
N MET A 1 25.99 18.55 80.71
CA MET A 1 24.90 18.81 79.75
C MET A 1 25.36 19.32 78.37
N PHE A 2 26.56 19.91 78.23
CA PHE A 2 27.08 20.42 76.94
C PHE A 2 27.78 19.40 76.01
N LYS A 3 28.07 18.18 76.48
CA LYS A 3 28.70 17.12 75.65
C LYS A 3 27.71 16.19 74.94
N VAL A 4 26.42 16.25 75.29
CA VAL A 4 25.37 15.42 74.66
C VAL A 4 24.77 16.14 73.44
N PHE A 5 24.62 17.46 73.49
CA PHE A 5 24.16 18.27 72.35
C PHE A 5 25.14 18.30 71.17
N LYS A 6 26.45 18.21 71.42
CA LYS A 6 27.46 18.13 70.34
C LYS A 6 27.53 16.75 69.67
N LYS A 7 26.99 15.70 70.31
CA LYS A 7 26.90 14.35 69.73
C LYS A 7 25.62 14.16 68.92
N GLN A 8 24.54 14.85 69.28
CA GLN A 8 23.30 14.89 68.48
C GLN A 8 23.44 15.76 67.23
N ASN A 9 24.14 16.91 67.28
CA ASN A 9 24.42 17.69 66.07
C ASN A 9 25.49 17.07 65.15
N ARG A 10 26.38 16.21 65.65
CA ARG A 10 27.28 15.40 64.80
C ARG A 10 26.62 14.15 64.21
N ALA A 11 25.43 13.79 64.67
CA ALA A 11 24.63 12.68 64.12
C ALA A 11 23.61 13.15 63.06
N GLN A 12 23.29 14.45 63.01
CA GLN A 12 22.52 15.07 61.93
C GLN A 12 23.39 15.64 60.79
N GLU A 13 24.70 15.69 60.97
CA GLU A 13 25.69 15.93 59.91
C GLU A 13 26.42 14.63 59.48
N GLN A 14 25.75 13.48 59.60
CA GLN A 14 26.05 12.38 58.68
C GLN A 14 25.48 12.80 57.33
N LYS A 15 26.33 13.47 56.51
CA LYS A 15 26.18 13.54 55.05
C LYS A 15 25.55 12.22 54.60
N GLU A 16 24.31 12.27 54.12
CA GLU A 16 23.75 11.18 53.32
C GLU A 16 24.74 10.98 52.17
N ALA A 17 25.57 9.96 52.30
CA ALA A 17 26.74 9.83 51.47
C ALA A 17 26.25 9.58 50.03
N SER A 18 26.52 10.55 49.16
CA SER A 18 26.35 10.40 47.71
C SER A 18 26.96 9.06 47.29
N LYS A 19 26.11 8.12 46.87
CA LYS A 19 26.56 6.80 46.45
C LYS A 19 27.22 6.95 45.10
N LYS A 20 28.48 6.55 44.99
CA LYS A 20 29.21 6.53 43.72
C LYS A 20 29.05 5.17 43.07
N PHE A 21 28.62 5.15 41.81
CA PHE A 21 28.48 3.94 41.02
C PHE A 21 29.35 4.02 39.77
N ASP A 22 30.31 3.11 39.63
CA ASP A 22 31.22 3.05 38.47
C ASP A 22 30.47 2.53 37.23
N LEU A 23 30.45 3.31 36.16
CA LEU A 23 29.77 2.93 34.92
C LEU A 23 30.56 1.86 34.13
N ASN A 24 31.82 1.57 34.47
CA ASN A 24 32.66 0.52 33.85
C ASN A 24 32.58 0.53 32.31
N ILE A 25 32.99 1.65 31.71
CA ILE A 25 32.96 1.82 30.25
C ILE A 25 34.26 1.28 29.66
N GLU A 26 34.22 0.14 28.97
CA GLU A 26 35.41 -0.53 28.44
C GLU A 26 35.80 -0.09 27.02
N LYS A 27 34.82 0.16 26.14
CA LYS A 27 35.00 0.71 24.80
C LYS A 27 33.83 1.64 24.46
N ILE A 28 34.14 2.90 24.20
CA ILE A 28 33.16 3.89 23.73
C ILE A 28 33.06 3.72 22.20
N LEU A 29 31.84 3.69 21.67
CA LEU A 29 31.61 3.64 20.23
C LEU A 29 32.07 4.96 19.61
N GLU A 30 33.09 4.92 18.76
CA GLU A 30 33.71 6.13 18.16
C GLU A 30 32.78 6.86 17.19
N ASP A 31 31.76 6.18 16.65
CA ASP A 31 30.83 6.69 15.64
C ASP A 31 29.59 7.40 16.20
N TRP A 32 29.50 7.60 17.53
CA TRP A 32 28.36 8.30 18.14
C TRP A 32 28.54 9.81 18.12
N GLU A 33 27.51 10.49 17.64
CA GLU A 33 27.30 11.93 17.86
C GLU A 33 26.30 12.18 19.01
N VAL A 34 26.21 13.42 19.50
CA VAL A 34 25.33 13.81 20.62
C VAL A 34 23.88 13.39 20.41
N TYR A 35 23.33 13.56 19.20
CA TYR A 35 21.95 13.19 18.91
C TYR A 35 21.68 11.67 19.07
N HIS A 36 22.68 10.80 18.92
CA HIS A 36 22.53 9.36 19.17
C HIS A 36 22.35 9.07 20.66
N ALA A 37 23.05 9.81 21.53
CA ALA A 37 22.87 9.72 22.97
C ALA A 37 21.49 10.25 23.40
N VAL A 38 21.03 11.34 22.79
CA VAL A 38 19.67 11.88 23.00
C VAL A 38 18.61 10.87 22.55
N ARG A 39 18.79 10.25 21.36
CA ARG A 39 17.91 9.19 20.84
C ARG A 39 17.74 8.06 21.87
N GLU A 40 18.82 7.64 22.52
CA GLU A 40 18.75 6.56 23.51
C GLU A 40 17.94 6.94 24.76
N ILE A 41 18.02 8.20 25.22
CA ILE A 41 17.16 8.69 26.31
C ILE A 41 15.68 8.64 25.87
N ILE A 42 15.38 9.18 24.69
CA ILE A 42 14.02 9.22 24.14
C ILE A 42 13.47 7.79 23.98
N ALA A 43 14.25 6.86 23.46
CA ALA A 43 13.86 5.46 23.29
C ALA A 43 13.51 4.80 24.64
N ASN A 44 14.32 5.04 25.69
CA ASN A 44 14.04 4.49 27.01
C ASN A 44 12.78 5.09 27.65
N ALA A 45 12.52 6.39 27.43
CA ALA A 45 11.29 7.04 27.88
C ALA A 45 10.05 6.46 27.17
N ILE A 46 10.13 6.23 25.85
CA ILE A 46 9.06 5.60 25.06
C ILE A 46 8.84 4.14 25.48
N ASP A 47 9.91 3.36 25.70
CA ASP A 47 9.80 1.99 26.20
C ASP A 47 9.03 1.93 27.51
N GLU A 48 9.37 2.83 28.44
CA GLU A 48 8.71 2.88 29.74
C GLU A 48 7.24 3.29 29.58
N GLN A 49 6.92 4.22 28.68
CA GLN A 49 5.55 4.56 28.32
C GLN A 49 4.77 3.34 27.81
N ILE A 50 5.37 2.53 26.94
CA ILE A 50 4.75 1.31 26.38
C ILE A 50 4.55 0.25 27.47
N LEU A 51 5.53 0.08 28.36
CA LEU A 51 5.47 -0.94 29.43
C LEU A 51 4.50 -0.58 30.56
N THR A 52 4.29 0.71 30.81
CA THR A 52 3.47 1.20 31.93
C THR A 52 2.14 1.80 31.50
N GLU A 53 1.90 1.92 30.19
CA GLU A 53 0.71 2.55 29.62
C GLU A 53 0.46 3.98 30.16
N THR A 54 1.55 4.72 30.36
CA THR A 54 1.51 6.09 30.90
C THR A 54 1.30 7.14 29.80
N ARG A 55 1.11 8.39 30.21
CA ARG A 55 0.93 9.52 29.26
C ARG A 55 2.17 9.75 28.39
N LEU A 56 1.98 10.44 27.28
CA LEU A 56 3.06 10.76 26.33
C LEU A 56 4.26 11.44 26.99
N ILE A 57 5.46 11.10 26.53
CA ILE A 57 6.69 11.75 26.96
C ILE A 57 6.68 13.25 26.61
N GLU A 58 7.33 14.06 27.44
CA GLU A 58 7.47 15.50 27.24
C GLU A 58 8.94 15.83 26.92
N ILE A 59 9.16 16.63 25.87
CA ILE A 59 10.48 17.13 25.49
C ILE A 59 10.41 18.64 25.26
N TRP A 60 11.02 19.43 26.14
CA TRP A 60 10.97 20.90 26.08
C TRP A 60 12.31 21.52 26.46
N LYS A 61 12.49 22.79 26.11
CA LYS A 61 13.64 23.60 26.50
C LYS A 61 13.20 24.61 27.55
N ASP A 62 13.96 24.76 28.63
CA ASP A 62 13.67 25.73 29.69
C ASP A 62 14.24 27.14 29.37
N GLU A 63 13.95 28.10 30.24
CA GLU A 63 14.42 29.49 30.11
C GLU A 63 15.95 29.63 30.23
N GLU A 64 16.61 28.67 30.89
CA GLU A 64 18.08 28.61 31.02
C GLU A 64 18.74 27.94 29.80
N GLY A 65 17.94 27.48 28.83
CA GLY A 65 18.39 26.85 27.60
C GLY A 65 18.74 25.36 27.75
N ARG A 66 18.36 24.72 28.85
CA ARG A 66 18.53 23.28 29.10
C ARG A 66 17.39 22.51 28.44
N TRP A 67 17.70 21.34 27.92
CA TRP A 67 16.72 20.43 27.34
C TRP A 67 16.26 19.42 28.38
N HIS A 68 14.95 19.24 28.47
CA HIS A 68 14.29 18.30 29.36
C HIS A 68 13.65 17.18 28.54
N ILE A 69 13.83 15.93 28.97
CA ILE A 69 13.15 14.75 28.41
C ILE A 69 12.54 13.99 29.59
N ARG A 70 11.21 13.91 29.62
CA ARG A 70 10.47 13.35 30.76
C ARG A 70 9.52 12.23 30.36
N ASP A 71 9.61 11.12 31.07
CA ASP A 71 8.60 10.06 31.10
C ASP A 71 7.73 10.15 32.36
N PHE A 72 6.67 9.35 32.41
CA PHE A 72 5.72 9.29 33.53
C PHE A 72 5.59 7.89 34.12
N GLY A 73 6.61 7.06 33.89
CA GLY A 73 6.64 5.66 34.28
C GLY A 73 7.04 5.42 35.73
N ARG A 74 7.67 4.27 35.96
CA ARG A 74 8.05 3.79 37.31
C ARG A 74 9.25 4.54 37.91
N GLY A 75 9.96 5.32 37.10
CA GLY A 75 11.17 6.07 37.47
C GLY A 75 12.44 5.23 37.38
N LEU A 76 13.51 5.82 36.86
CA LEU A 76 14.82 5.19 36.74
C LEU A 76 15.42 4.89 38.12
N ARG A 77 15.89 3.67 38.32
CA ARG A 77 16.71 3.28 39.48
C ARG A 77 18.17 3.15 39.05
N TYR A 78 19.11 3.30 39.98
CA TYR A 78 20.53 3.21 39.63
C TYR A 78 20.94 1.82 39.13
N GLU A 79 20.22 0.76 39.52
CA GLU A 79 20.47 -0.59 39.00
C GLU A 79 20.18 -0.70 37.50
N HIS A 80 19.33 0.18 36.94
CA HIS A 80 19.08 0.26 35.50
C HIS A 80 20.26 0.88 34.73
N LEU A 81 21.22 1.48 35.44
CA LEU A 81 22.50 1.90 34.87
C LEU A 81 23.51 0.74 34.83
N THR A 82 23.15 -0.50 35.16
CA THR A 82 24.05 -1.67 35.09
C THR A 82 23.95 -2.37 33.72
N GLN A 83 25.05 -3.02 33.29
CA GLN A 83 25.06 -3.87 32.07
C GLN A 83 24.34 -5.20 32.35
N LYS A 84 23.02 -5.17 32.46
CA LYS A 84 22.21 -6.40 32.45
C LYS A 84 21.09 -6.25 31.45
N GLU A 85 20.89 -7.30 30.65
CA GLU A 85 19.70 -7.43 29.82
C GLU A 85 18.48 -7.38 30.74
N ASN A 86 17.50 -6.54 30.39
CA ASN A 86 16.27 -6.47 31.15
C ASN A 86 15.31 -7.53 30.59
N ASP A 87 15.09 -8.60 31.36
CA ASP A 87 14.20 -9.72 31.00
C ASP A 87 12.77 -9.25 30.64
N GLU A 88 12.30 -8.14 31.21
CA GLU A 88 11.00 -7.54 30.90
C GLU A 88 10.98 -6.94 29.49
N LYS A 89 12.06 -6.23 29.11
CA LYS A 89 12.25 -5.68 27.76
C LYS A 89 12.49 -6.77 26.71
N LEU A 90 13.12 -7.89 27.07
CA LEU A 90 13.31 -9.03 26.18
C LEU A 90 12.01 -9.77 25.86
N LYS A 91 11.07 -9.83 26.82
CA LYS A 91 9.78 -10.51 26.66
C LYS A 91 8.78 -9.69 25.84
N ASN A 92 8.85 -8.35 25.86
CA ASN A 92 7.94 -7.52 25.08
C ASN A 92 8.48 -7.29 23.65
N PRO A 93 7.78 -7.71 22.59
CA PRO A 93 8.26 -7.51 21.23
C PRO A 93 8.23 -6.05 20.78
N HIS A 94 7.41 -5.19 21.41
CA HIS A 94 7.12 -3.82 20.99
C HIS A 94 8.06 -2.76 21.54
N VAL A 95 8.91 -3.10 22.53
CA VAL A 95 9.92 -2.15 23.02
C VAL A 95 11.02 -1.93 21.97
N ILE A 96 11.53 -0.71 21.96
CA ILE A 96 12.58 -0.17 21.12
C ILE A 96 13.94 -0.59 21.66
N GLY A 97 14.22 -0.30 22.94
CA GLY A 97 15.46 -0.63 23.60
C GLY A 97 15.42 -2.03 24.19
N LYS A 98 16.31 -2.93 23.75
CA LYS A 98 16.38 -4.31 24.26
C LYS A 98 17.61 -4.60 25.11
N PHE A 99 18.62 -3.74 25.01
CA PHE A 99 19.91 -3.96 25.67
C PHE A 99 20.15 -2.83 26.68
N GLY A 100 20.30 -3.16 27.96
CA GLY A 100 20.68 -2.23 29.05
C GLY A 100 22.09 -1.65 28.93
N ILE A 101 22.60 -1.53 27.71
CA ILE A 101 23.94 -1.06 27.35
C ILE A 101 23.87 0.39 26.83
N GLY A 102 22.77 0.76 26.15
CA GLY A 102 22.67 2.07 25.47
C GLY A 102 22.75 3.27 26.40
N LEU A 103 22.11 3.22 27.57
CA LEU A 103 22.09 4.36 28.49
C LEU A 103 23.48 4.71 29.04
N LYS A 104 24.35 3.72 29.28
CA LYS A 104 25.75 3.98 29.69
C LYS A 104 26.54 4.65 28.58
N ASP A 105 26.40 4.14 27.36
CA ASP A 105 27.07 4.68 26.16
C ASP A 105 26.61 6.13 25.92
N ALA A 106 25.32 6.42 26.11
CA ALA A 106 24.76 7.76 26.03
C ALA A 106 25.38 8.71 27.08
N LEU A 107 25.44 8.28 28.36
CA LEU A 107 26.05 9.08 29.43
C LEU A 107 27.55 9.31 29.20
N ALA A 108 28.27 8.32 28.67
CA ALA A 108 29.67 8.45 28.27
C ALA A 108 29.84 9.48 27.15
N MET A 109 28.92 9.46 26.18
CA MET A 109 28.95 10.39 25.07
C MET A 109 28.70 11.83 25.51
N PHE A 110 27.75 12.04 26.42
CA PHE A 110 27.51 13.37 26.99
C PHE A 110 28.74 13.93 27.72
N ASP A 111 29.42 13.12 28.55
CA ASP A 111 30.66 13.56 29.22
C ASP A 111 31.76 13.95 28.22
N ARG A 112 31.95 13.19 27.13
CA ARG A 112 32.97 13.49 26.10
C ARG A 112 32.71 14.81 25.37
N HIS A 113 31.45 15.19 25.19
CA HIS A 113 31.07 16.46 24.56
C HIS A 113 30.83 17.60 25.58
N ASN A 114 31.23 17.42 26.85
CA ASN A 114 31.00 18.38 27.94
C ASN A 114 29.52 18.74 28.16
N ILE A 115 28.61 17.81 27.85
CA ILE A 115 27.19 17.97 28.13
C ILE A 115 26.94 17.52 29.57
N LYS A 116 26.37 18.41 30.37
CA LYS A 116 26.02 18.07 31.76
C LYS A 116 24.68 17.38 31.77
N VAL A 117 24.61 16.27 32.52
CA VAL A 117 23.41 15.46 32.66
C VAL A 117 22.99 15.46 34.12
N PHE A 118 21.73 15.80 34.36
CA PHE A 118 21.06 15.64 35.64
C PHE A 118 19.80 14.82 35.45
N ILE A 119 19.62 13.77 36.24
CA ILE A 119 18.48 12.86 36.13
C ILE A 119 17.70 12.90 37.43
N ARG A 120 16.39 13.19 37.33
CA ARG A 120 15.46 13.15 38.46
C ARG A 120 14.59 11.91 38.38
N SER A 121 14.40 11.27 39.53
CA SER A 121 13.52 10.11 39.70
C SER A 121 13.12 10.02 41.17
N LYS A 122 11.98 9.39 41.47
CA LYS A 122 11.58 9.10 42.86
C LYS A 122 12.56 8.22 43.63
N HIS A 123 13.47 7.56 42.91
CA HIS A 123 14.48 6.66 43.50
C HIS A 123 15.82 7.35 43.77
N GLY A 124 16.00 8.59 43.31
CA GLY A 124 17.23 9.36 43.52
C GLY A 124 17.51 10.35 42.40
N ASP A 125 18.30 11.37 42.73
CA ASP A 125 18.84 12.31 41.75
C ASP A 125 20.25 11.87 41.34
N ILE A 126 20.49 11.80 40.03
CA ILE A 126 21.72 11.27 39.48
C ILE A 126 22.45 12.35 38.69
N THR A 127 23.73 12.53 39.02
CA THR A 127 24.68 13.33 38.25
C THR A 127 25.84 12.47 37.77
N ILE A 128 26.51 12.91 36.70
CA ILE A 128 27.68 12.22 36.16
C ILE A 128 28.95 13.00 36.49
N GLY A 129 30.02 12.29 36.84
CA GLY A 129 31.34 12.89 36.97
C GLY A 129 32.46 11.86 37.04
N LYS A 130 33.70 12.35 36.99
CA LYS A 130 34.90 11.49 37.03
C LYS A 130 35.32 11.22 38.48
N SER A 131 35.66 9.98 38.78
CA SER A 131 36.20 9.56 40.08
C SER A 131 37.22 8.44 39.88
N GLN A 132 38.12 8.26 40.84
CA GLN A 132 39.02 7.11 40.85
C GLN A 132 38.22 5.81 41.00
N LYS A 133 38.60 4.79 40.22
CA LYS A 133 38.01 3.46 40.26
C LYS A 133 38.30 2.79 41.60
N HIS A 134 37.27 2.21 42.22
CA HIS A 134 37.42 1.57 43.51
C HIS A 134 38.41 0.40 43.45
N GLY A 135 39.53 0.49 44.17
CA GLY A 135 40.61 -0.50 44.17
C GLY A 135 41.73 -0.28 43.14
N PHE A 136 41.66 0.78 42.32
CA PHE A 136 42.70 1.16 41.36
C PHE A 136 42.94 2.68 41.38
N GLU A 137 43.88 3.14 42.20
CA GLU A 137 44.14 4.57 42.42
C GLU A 137 44.57 5.34 41.15
N ASN A 138 45.08 4.62 40.14
CA ASN A 138 45.60 5.20 38.88
C ASN A 138 44.59 5.21 37.71
N ILE A 139 43.35 4.75 37.92
CA ILE A 139 42.34 4.69 36.85
C ILE A 139 41.18 5.62 37.22
N VAL A 140 40.97 6.66 36.43
CA VAL A 140 39.80 7.55 36.55
C VAL A 140 38.72 7.03 35.60
N THR A 141 37.56 6.67 36.14
CA THR A 141 36.39 6.23 35.35
C THR A 141 35.20 7.14 35.58
N LEU A 142 34.24 7.08 34.64
CA LEU A 142 32.99 7.81 34.75
C LEU A 142 32.09 7.15 35.79
N HIS A 143 31.62 7.94 36.77
CA HIS A 143 30.75 7.49 37.83
C HIS A 143 29.43 8.23 37.80
N ALA A 144 28.35 7.51 38.12
CA ALA A 144 27.08 8.10 38.48
C ALA A 144 27.07 8.38 39.99
N TYR A 145 26.87 9.64 40.36
CA TYR A 145 26.68 10.09 41.73
C TYR A 145 25.19 10.12 42.02
N ILE A 146 24.75 9.26 42.92
CA ILE A 146 23.35 9.06 43.27
C ILE A 146 23.10 9.70 44.63
N ASN A 147 22.29 10.74 44.62
CA ASN A 147 21.82 11.43 45.81
C ASN A 147 20.37 11.01 46.12
N PRO A 148 19.91 11.19 47.37
CA PRO A 148 18.51 11.05 47.71
C PRO A 148 17.61 11.89 46.78
N PRO A 149 16.39 11.42 46.45
CA PRO A 149 15.53 12.11 45.50
C PRO A 149 15.13 13.49 46.04
N SER A 150 15.29 14.55 45.25
CA SER A 150 14.79 15.88 45.60
C SER A 150 13.27 15.91 45.76
N ASP A 151 12.56 14.99 45.09
CA ASP A 151 11.11 14.78 45.24
C ASP A 151 10.79 13.27 45.34
N PRO A 152 10.55 12.75 46.55
CA PRO A 152 10.19 11.34 46.76
C PRO A 152 8.85 10.93 46.13
N ASN A 153 7.96 11.89 45.83
CA ASN A 153 6.66 11.64 45.19
C ASN A 153 6.71 11.84 43.67
N PHE A 154 7.89 12.04 43.11
CA PHE A 154 8.05 12.28 41.69
C PHE A 154 7.51 11.11 40.85
N VAL A 155 6.79 11.41 39.77
CA VAL A 155 6.27 10.39 38.86
C VAL A 155 7.08 10.42 37.57
N GLY A 156 7.67 9.27 37.24
CA GLY A 156 8.52 9.07 36.07
C GLY A 156 10.00 9.38 36.28
N THR A 157 10.70 9.59 35.17
CA THR A 157 12.10 10.04 35.10
C THR A 157 12.18 11.31 34.27
N GLU A 158 13.01 12.25 34.68
CA GLU A 158 13.32 13.46 33.91
C GLU A 158 14.84 13.56 33.70
N PHE A 159 15.27 13.63 32.44
CA PHE A 159 16.63 13.96 32.06
C PHE A 159 16.71 15.45 31.73
N ILE A 160 17.62 16.15 32.40
CA ILE A 160 17.93 17.56 32.17
C ILE A 160 19.34 17.62 31.57
N LEU A 161 19.45 18.17 30.37
CA LEU A 161 20.66 18.19 29.56
C LEU A 161 21.07 19.63 29.28
N GLU A 162 22.27 20.00 29.72
CA GLU A 162 22.87 21.32 29.49
C GLU A 162 24.00 21.19 28.46
N GLY A 163 23.95 21.98 27.38
CA GLY A 163 24.93 21.96 26.29
C GLY A 163 24.50 21.15 25.05
N VAL A 164 23.31 20.55 25.05
CA VAL A 164 22.71 19.93 23.86
C VAL A 164 22.13 21.01 22.93
N THR A 165 22.44 20.94 21.64
CA THR A 165 21.93 21.91 20.67
C THR A 165 20.50 21.58 20.22
N ASP A 166 19.78 22.58 19.72
CA ASP A 166 18.43 22.38 19.17
C ASP A 166 18.45 21.46 17.95
N GLU A 167 19.55 21.51 17.19
CA GLU A 167 19.78 20.64 16.03
C GLU A 167 19.96 19.17 16.44
N ASP A 168 20.66 18.88 17.55
CA ASP A 168 20.79 17.52 18.08
C ASP A 168 19.43 16.95 18.51
N ILE A 169 18.60 17.76 19.17
CA ILE A 169 17.25 17.35 19.58
C ILE A 169 16.37 17.12 18.37
N ARG A 170 16.45 17.98 17.35
CA ARG A 170 15.71 17.82 16.10
C ARG A 170 16.11 16.53 15.37
N LYS A 171 17.42 16.30 15.17
CA LYS A 171 17.96 15.06 14.58
C LYS A 171 17.54 13.82 15.35
N ALA A 172 17.56 13.87 16.69
CA ALA A 172 17.12 12.76 17.52
C ALA A 172 15.63 12.49 17.37
N LYS A 173 14.78 13.52 17.36
CA LYS A 173 13.34 13.40 17.13
C LYS A 173 13.02 12.83 15.75
N ASP A 174 13.75 13.23 14.72
CA ASP A 174 13.59 12.74 13.34
C ASP A 174 13.82 11.22 13.17
N LEU A 175 14.37 10.56 14.18
CA LEU A 175 14.53 9.10 14.22
C LEU A 175 13.30 8.36 14.75
N PHE A 176 12.27 9.04 15.25
CA PHE A 176 11.08 8.41 15.80
C PHE A 176 9.83 8.75 15.00
N LEU A 177 9.02 7.73 14.73
CA LEU A 177 7.76 7.85 14.01
C LEU A 177 6.80 8.84 14.70
N MET A 178 6.79 8.88 16.03
CA MET A 178 5.90 9.78 16.78
C MET A 178 6.17 11.27 16.50
N PHE A 179 7.37 11.62 16.03
CA PHE A 179 7.74 13.00 15.70
C PHE A 179 7.84 13.27 14.20
N SER A 180 7.72 12.24 13.34
CA SER A 180 7.81 12.43 11.88
C SER A 180 6.60 13.18 11.30
N GLY A 181 5.45 13.05 11.96
CA GLY A 181 4.17 13.57 11.49
C GLY A 181 3.69 12.87 10.21
N GLU A 182 4.16 11.65 9.95
CA GLU A 182 3.65 10.80 8.88
C GLU A 182 2.28 10.24 9.27
N ARG A 183 1.33 10.34 8.35
CA ARG A 183 -0.03 9.87 8.58
C ARG A 183 -0.08 8.36 8.45
N LEU A 184 -0.69 7.71 9.43
CA LEU A 184 -1.01 6.29 9.37
C LEU A 184 -2.12 6.04 8.35
N ILE A 185 -1.85 5.22 7.34
CA ILE A 185 -2.84 4.82 6.33
C ILE A 185 -3.55 3.54 6.79
N GLU A 186 -2.79 2.50 7.15
CA GLU A 186 -3.37 1.22 7.55
C GLU A 186 -2.51 0.49 8.59
N ARG A 187 -3.17 -0.20 9.55
CA ARG A 187 -2.53 -1.14 10.47
C ARG A 187 -2.79 -2.57 10.04
N THR A 188 -1.75 -3.38 10.02
CA THR A 188 -1.81 -4.82 9.74
C THR A 188 -1.22 -5.61 10.91
N LYS A 189 -1.41 -6.94 10.89
CA LYS A 189 -0.80 -7.84 11.87
C LYS A 189 0.74 -7.83 11.88
N PHE A 190 1.35 -7.30 10.83
CA PHE A 190 2.81 -7.32 10.64
C PHE A 190 3.48 -5.97 10.89
N GLY A 191 2.70 -4.89 10.85
CA GLY A 191 3.19 -3.53 10.86
C GLY A 191 2.16 -2.56 10.28
N GLU A 192 2.60 -1.35 10.04
CA GLU A 192 1.78 -0.22 9.62
C GLU A 192 2.29 0.33 8.28
N VAL A 193 1.36 0.77 7.44
CA VAL A 193 1.64 1.52 6.21
C VAL A 193 1.40 2.99 6.50
N LEU A 194 2.38 3.82 6.15
CA LEU A 194 2.42 5.24 6.44
C LEU A 194 2.54 6.04 5.14
N GLU A 195 1.93 7.22 5.12
CA GLU A 195 2.08 8.17 4.02
C GLU A 195 3.52 8.67 3.96
N LYS A 196 4.16 8.56 2.79
CA LYS A 196 5.52 9.04 2.58
C LYS A 196 5.52 10.57 2.64
N LYS A 197 6.35 11.12 3.52
CA LYS A 197 6.53 12.57 3.67
C LYS A 197 7.91 12.98 3.17
N GLY A 198 7.92 13.65 2.02
CA GLY A 198 9.14 14.02 1.29
C GLY A 198 9.49 13.02 0.19
N ASP A 199 10.73 13.08 -0.28
CA ASP A 199 11.16 12.31 -1.45
C ASP A 199 11.50 10.85 -1.10
N VAL A 200 12.04 10.63 0.10
CA VAL A 200 12.47 9.32 0.60
C VAL A 200 11.45 8.70 1.53
N ALA A 201 11.21 7.40 1.37
CA ALA A 201 10.43 6.62 2.30
C ALA A 201 11.28 6.24 3.52
N LYS A 202 10.64 6.13 4.68
CA LYS A 202 11.30 5.74 5.93
C LYS A 202 10.82 4.39 6.39
N ILE A 203 11.76 3.57 6.85
CA ILE A 203 11.49 2.27 7.45
C ILE A 203 11.72 2.38 8.94
N TYR A 204 10.64 2.18 9.69
CA TYR A 204 10.64 2.14 11.14
C TYR A 204 10.51 0.70 11.62
N ILE A 205 11.11 0.43 12.76
CA ILE A 205 10.94 -0.79 13.54
C ILE A 205 10.50 -0.36 14.93
N ASN A 206 9.31 -0.81 15.35
CA ASN A 206 8.70 -0.40 16.62
C ASN A 206 8.72 1.13 16.83
N GLY A 207 8.52 1.90 15.75
CA GLY A 207 8.52 3.37 15.80
C GLY A 207 9.89 4.04 15.74
N VAL A 208 11.00 3.30 15.56
CA VAL A 208 12.34 3.88 15.35
C VAL A 208 12.82 3.68 13.93
N LYS A 209 13.27 4.76 13.31
CA LYS A 209 13.81 4.78 11.95
C LYS A 209 15.11 3.98 11.90
N VAL A 210 15.19 3.06 10.94
CA VAL A 210 16.34 2.15 10.75
C VAL A 210 16.84 2.12 9.30
N ALA A 211 16.09 2.67 8.35
CA ALA A 211 16.51 2.79 6.96
C ALA A 211 15.66 3.86 6.25
N GLU A 212 16.19 4.31 5.11
CA GLU A 212 15.50 5.17 4.16
C GLU A 212 15.57 4.50 2.78
N GLU A 213 14.50 4.60 2.00
CA GLU A 213 14.39 4.03 0.65
C GLU A 213 13.90 5.11 -0.31
N GLU A 214 14.69 5.39 -1.35
CA GLU A 214 14.41 6.46 -2.30
C GLU A 214 13.20 6.13 -3.19
N ASN A 215 13.12 4.89 -3.67
CA ASN A 215 12.12 4.46 -4.65
C ASN A 215 10.94 3.68 -4.04
N PHE A 216 10.61 3.92 -2.77
CA PHE A 216 9.43 3.34 -2.14
C PHE A 216 8.26 4.33 -2.19
N LEU A 217 7.06 3.80 -2.44
CA LEU A 217 5.83 4.60 -2.49
C LEU A 217 5.36 4.99 -1.09
N PHE A 218 5.54 4.11 -0.11
CA PHE A 218 5.10 4.32 1.26
C PHE A 218 6.24 4.24 2.27
N SER A 219 6.02 4.83 3.44
CA SER A 219 6.83 4.55 4.62
C SER A 219 6.21 3.41 5.43
N TYR A 220 7.00 2.69 6.21
CA TYR A 220 6.53 1.48 6.89
C TYR A 220 7.00 1.43 8.33
N ASN A 221 6.12 1.03 9.25
CA ASN A 221 6.51 0.71 10.62
C ASN A 221 6.32 -0.78 10.90
N ILE A 222 7.41 -1.52 11.05
CA ILE A 222 7.37 -2.95 11.34
C ILE A 222 7.24 -3.17 12.84
N THR A 223 6.10 -3.73 13.25
CA THR A 223 5.82 -4.08 14.65
C THR A 223 6.07 -5.57 14.94
N SER A 224 5.97 -6.44 13.93
CA SER A 224 6.19 -7.88 14.06
C SER A 224 7.56 -8.33 13.52
N LEU A 225 8.54 -8.46 14.42
CA LEU A 225 9.93 -8.73 14.06
C LEU A 225 10.21 -10.19 13.65
N THR A 226 10.93 -10.36 12.53
CA THR A 226 11.47 -11.66 12.10
C THR A 226 12.82 -11.96 12.78
N LYS A 227 13.27 -13.22 12.74
CA LYS A 227 14.63 -13.60 13.19
C LYS A 227 15.72 -12.83 12.42
N LYS A 228 15.52 -12.57 11.12
CA LYS A 228 16.45 -11.80 10.27
C LYS A 228 16.58 -10.36 10.76
N ILE A 229 15.45 -9.69 11.01
CA ILE A 229 15.42 -8.31 11.50
C ILE A 229 16.08 -8.22 12.88
N LYS A 230 15.76 -9.14 13.80
CA LYS A 230 16.40 -9.20 15.13
C LYS A 230 17.92 -9.36 15.02
N LYS A 231 18.40 -10.23 14.13
CA LYS A 231 19.84 -10.44 13.90
C LYS A 231 20.51 -9.19 13.33
N ALA A 232 19.85 -8.49 12.40
CA ALA A 232 20.36 -7.27 11.81
C ALA A 232 20.48 -6.13 12.84
N LEU A 233 19.43 -5.89 13.63
CA LEU A 233 19.43 -4.89 14.71
C LEU A 233 20.52 -5.14 15.77
N ASN A 234 20.83 -6.41 16.05
CA ASN A 234 21.89 -6.76 16.99
C ASN A 234 23.30 -6.52 16.43
N ARG A 235 23.47 -6.54 15.09
CA ARG A 235 24.76 -6.33 14.42
C ARG A 235 25.00 -4.86 14.10
N GLU A 236 23.97 -4.16 13.64
CA GLU A 236 23.99 -2.77 13.20
C GLU A 236 22.89 -2.02 13.95
N ARG A 237 23.26 -1.21 14.97
CA ARG A 237 22.31 -0.50 15.84
C ARG A 237 21.64 0.71 15.17
N THR A 238 22.22 1.20 14.07
CA THR A 238 21.80 2.43 13.40
C THR A 238 21.06 2.15 12.09
N ASN A 239 21.57 1.25 11.25
CA ASN A 239 21.00 0.97 9.94
C ASN A 239 20.71 -0.52 9.74
N VAL A 240 19.59 -0.85 9.10
CA VAL A 240 19.24 -2.23 8.74
C VAL A 240 19.20 -2.35 7.23
N GLY A 241 20.02 -3.24 6.66
CA GLY A 241 20.04 -3.48 5.22
C GLY A 241 18.70 -3.98 4.66
N ARG A 242 18.36 -3.53 3.44
CA ARG A 242 17.10 -3.83 2.72
C ARG A 242 16.70 -5.30 2.72
N GLY A 243 17.66 -6.21 2.52
CA GLY A 243 17.42 -7.65 2.52
C GLY A 243 16.81 -8.21 3.82
N ALA A 244 16.96 -7.51 4.96
CA ALA A 244 16.41 -7.96 6.24
C ALA A 244 14.92 -7.65 6.38
N TYR A 245 14.43 -6.53 5.85
CA TYR A 245 13.07 -6.05 6.07
C TYR A 245 12.15 -6.18 4.85
N SER A 246 12.66 -6.29 3.62
CA SER A 246 11.83 -6.38 2.39
C SER A 246 10.75 -7.45 2.44
N GLU A 247 11.07 -8.64 2.96
CA GLU A 247 10.11 -9.74 3.11
C GLU A 247 8.92 -9.36 4.03
N ARG A 248 9.22 -8.58 5.07
CA ARG A 248 8.22 -8.11 6.03
C ARG A 248 7.40 -6.95 5.47
N VAL A 249 8.00 -6.03 4.73
CA VAL A 249 7.28 -4.97 4.00
C VAL A 249 6.30 -5.59 3.00
N LYS A 250 6.76 -6.55 2.19
CA LYS A 250 5.89 -7.32 1.29
C LYS A 250 4.74 -7.99 2.07
N SER A 251 5.01 -8.58 3.22
CA SER A 251 3.98 -9.20 4.07
C SER A 251 2.95 -8.19 4.59
N ILE A 252 3.38 -6.97 4.94
CA ILE A 252 2.47 -5.87 5.36
C ILE A 252 1.53 -5.54 4.22
N LEU A 253 2.05 -5.28 3.01
CA LEU A 253 1.24 -4.96 1.84
C LEU A 253 0.25 -6.08 1.48
N LEU A 254 0.69 -7.35 1.50
CA LEU A 254 -0.19 -8.51 1.27
C LEU A 254 -1.25 -8.71 2.36
N SER A 255 -1.10 -8.08 3.53
CA SER A 255 -2.08 -8.13 4.61
C SER A 255 -3.00 -6.89 4.64
N CYS A 256 -2.76 -5.91 3.77
CA CYS A 256 -3.58 -4.70 3.67
C CYS A 256 -4.95 -5.03 3.07
N LYS A 257 -5.95 -4.23 3.41
CA LYS A 257 -7.32 -4.30 2.90
C LYS A 257 -7.88 -2.93 2.57
N SER A 258 -7.16 -1.85 2.88
CA SER A 258 -7.62 -0.49 2.60
C SER A 258 -7.64 -0.21 1.11
N LYS A 259 -8.76 0.40 0.68
CA LYS A 259 -8.91 0.94 -0.67
C LYS A 259 -7.81 1.98 -0.97
N GLU A 260 -7.47 2.83 -0.02
CA GLU A 260 -6.49 3.91 -0.20
C GLU A 260 -5.12 3.38 -0.61
N VAL A 261 -4.63 2.32 0.06
CA VAL A 261 -3.36 1.66 -0.29
C VAL A 261 -3.43 1.05 -1.69
N ALA A 262 -4.53 0.36 -2.02
CA ALA A 262 -4.71 -0.26 -3.32
C ALA A 262 -4.79 0.77 -4.45
N GLU A 263 -5.49 1.89 -4.25
CA GLU A 263 -5.60 2.96 -5.25
C GLU A 263 -4.27 3.63 -5.52
N LEU A 264 -3.48 3.90 -4.48
CA LEU A 264 -2.14 4.47 -4.65
C LEU A 264 -1.21 3.52 -5.42
N LEU A 265 -1.23 2.23 -5.11
CA LEU A 265 -0.47 1.21 -5.85
C LEU A 265 -0.92 1.09 -7.32
N ILE A 266 -2.23 1.11 -7.58
CA ILE A 266 -2.78 0.98 -8.93
C ILE A 266 -2.53 2.24 -9.77
N ASN A 267 -2.60 3.43 -9.16
CA ASN A 267 -2.25 4.67 -9.84
C ASN A 267 -0.77 4.70 -10.20
N ASP A 268 0.11 4.21 -9.32
CA ASP A 268 1.54 4.08 -9.61
C ASP A 268 1.82 3.04 -10.71
N LEU A 269 1.02 1.97 -10.78
CA LEU A 269 1.12 0.95 -11.83
C LEU A 269 0.87 1.52 -13.24
N LYS A 270 0.16 2.64 -13.38
CA LYS A 270 -0.01 3.32 -14.69
C LYS A 270 1.32 3.80 -15.27
N ASN A 271 2.29 4.12 -14.41
CA ASN A 271 3.64 4.54 -14.79
C ASN A 271 4.55 3.35 -15.17
N TYR A 272 4.01 2.13 -15.24
CA TYR A 272 4.78 0.94 -15.64
C TYR A 272 5.48 1.12 -17.00
N PHE A 273 4.83 1.77 -17.96
CA PHE A 273 5.40 1.99 -19.30
C PHE A 273 6.42 3.14 -19.35
N SER A 274 6.39 4.09 -18.41
CA SER A 274 7.43 5.13 -18.31
C SER A 274 8.68 4.65 -17.58
N GLY A 275 8.61 3.48 -16.91
CA GLY A 275 9.72 2.93 -16.14
C GLY A 275 9.91 3.57 -14.76
N GLU A 276 8.99 4.44 -14.34
CA GLU A 276 9.04 5.21 -13.10
C GLU A 276 8.26 4.53 -11.96
N ILE A 277 8.17 3.20 -11.95
CA ILE A 277 7.45 2.47 -10.91
C ILE A 277 8.26 2.38 -9.62
N HIS A 278 7.55 2.44 -8.50
CA HIS A 278 8.14 2.20 -7.20
C HIS A 278 8.49 0.72 -7.01
N ASP A 279 9.47 0.48 -6.15
CA ASP A 279 10.06 -0.84 -5.97
C ASP A 279 9.07 -1.88 -5.40
N GLU A 280 8.04 -1.44 -4.67
CA GLU A 280 7.01 -2.34 -4.18
C GLU A 280 6.22 -3.01 -5.31
N LEU A 281 6.05 -2.31 -6.43
CA LEU A 281 5.40 -2.86 -7.62
C LEU A 281 6.28 -3.86 -8.36
N LYS A 282 7.58 -3.98 -8.08
CA LYS A 282 8.40 -5.07 -8.65
C LYS A 282 7.95 -6.44 -8.12
N TRP A 283 7.22 -6.49 -7.00
CA TRP A 283 6.64 -7.72 -6.49
C TRP A 283 5.27 -7.98 -7.11
N ILE A 284 5.21 -8.93 -8.03
CA ILE A 284 3.96 -9.30 -8.73
C ILE A 284 2.82 -9.67 -7.77
N ASP A 285 3.13 -10.27 -6.62
CA ASP A 285 2.11 -10.63 -5.62
C ASP A 285 1.46 -9.40 -4.99
N VAL A 286 2.20 -8.28 -4.87
CA VAL A 286 1.66 -7.01 -4.36
C VAL A 286 0.73 -6.38 -5.40
N GLN A 287 1.12 -6.43 -6.68
CA GLN A 287 0.25 -5.98 -7.77
C GLN A 287 -1.06 -6.77 -7.80
N GLU A 288 -0.98 -8.10 -7.72
CA GLU A 288 -2.15 -8.99 -7.68
C GLU A 288 -3.06 -8.66 -6.50
N HIS A 289 -2.48 -8.42 -5.33
CA HIS A 289 -3.24 -8.08 -4.13
C HIS A 289 -3.95 -6.73 -4.25
N ALA A 290 -3.29 -5.72 -4.82
CA ALA A 290 -3.89 -4.41 -5.06
C ALA A 290 -5.10 -4.50 -6.03
N VAL A 291 -4.99 -5.29 -7.09
CA VAL A 291 -6.09 -5.59 -8.02
C VAL A 291 -7.27 -6.24 -7.30
N LYS A 292 -7.01 -7.23 -6.44
CA LYS A 292 -8.06 -7.91 -5.65
C LYS A 292 -8.79 -6.96 -4.71
N ILE A 293 -8.08 -6.05 -4.02
CA ILE A 293 -8.73 -5.06 -3.15
C ILE A 293 -9.60 -4.11 -3.98
N LEU A 294 -9.07 -3.60 -5.10
CA LEU A 294 -9.80 -2.64 -5.91
C LEU A 294 -11.05 -3.24 -6.56
N ASN A 295 -10.99 -4.49 -7.05
CA ASN A 295 -12.15 -5.22 -7.59
C ASN A 295 -13.28 -5.40 -6.57
N ALA A 296 -12.92 -5.62 -5.29
CA ALA A 296 -13.88 -5.82 -4.21
C ALA A 296 -14.50 -4.50 -3.71
N THR A 297 -13.81 -3.38 -3.89
CA THR A 297 -14.21 -2.07 -3.34
C THR A 297 -14.86 -1.16 -4.37
N GLU A 298 -14.58 -1.34 -5.66
CA GLU A 298 -15.12 -0.55 -6.76
C GLU A 298 -15.58 -1.43 -7.94
N ARG A 299 -16.48 -0.89 -8.76
CA ARG A 299 -16.82 -1.48 -10.06
C ARG A 299 -15.71 -1.11 -11.05
N VAL A 300 -14.70 -1.95 -11.15
CA VAL A 300 -13.55 -1.77 -12.05
C VAL A 300 -13.49 -2.88 -13.09
N VAL A 301 -12.96 -2.55 -14.27
CA VAL A 301 -12.57 -3.50 -15.30
C VAL A 301 -11.08 -3.34 -15.58
N PHE A 302 -10.35 -4.45 -15.50
CA PHE A 302 -8.91 -4.47 -15.72
C PHE A 302 -8.59 -4.86 -17.16
N LEU A 303 -7.84 -4.02 -17.86
CA LEU A 303 -7.51 -4.16 -19.28
C LEU A 303 -6.02 -3.98 -19.51
N THR A 304 -5.48 -4.54 -20.59
CA THR A 304 -4.17 -4.11 -21.09
C THR A 304 -4.31 -2.91 -22.02
N PRO A 305 -3.23 -2.15 -22.27
CA PRO A 305 -3.26 -1.08 -23.25
C PRO A 305 -3.64 -1.56 -24.66
N GLU A 306 -3.26 -2.79 -25.02
CA GLU A 306 -3.63 -3.39 -26.31
C GLU A 306 -5.14 -3.60 -26.42
N GLU A 307 -5.77 -4.14 -25.36
CA GLU A 307 -7.24 -4.29 -25.30
C GLU A 307 -7.99 -2.97 -25.30
N LEU A 308 -7.42 -1.95 -24.67
CA LEU A 308 -8.01 -0.61 -24.69
C LEU A 308 -8.11 -0.06 -26.12
N MET A 309 -7.20 -0.46 -27.01
CA MET A 309 -7.20 -0.06 -28.42
C MET A 309 -8.06 -0.98 -29.30
N THR A 310 -8.05 -2.30 -29.05
CA THR A 310 -8.76 -3.26 -29.91
C THR A 310 -10.24 -3.38 -29.60
N ALA A 311 -10.66 -3.19 -28.35
CA ALA A 311 -12.04 -3.40 -27.89
C ALA A 311 -12.74 -2.09 -27.45
N ALA A 312 -12.55 -1.00 -28.20
CA ALA A 312 -13.05 0.33 -27.86
C ALA A 312 -14.57 0.36 -27.55
N ASP A 313 -15.38 -0.36 -28.34
CA ASP A 313 -16.84 -0.40 -28.18
C ASP A 313 -17.31 -1.02 -26.86
N ILE A 314 -16.58 -2.03 -26.38
CA ILE A 314 -16.84 -2.71 -25.09
C ILE A 314 -16.32 -1.86 -23.93
N VAL A 315 -15.19 -1.18 -24.13
CA VAL A 315 -14.64 -0.24 -23.14
C VAL A 315 -15.60 0.92 -22.90
N ASP A 316 -16.20 1.48 -23.96
CA ASP A 316 -17.15 2.57 -23.83
C ASP A 316 -18.50 2.11 -23.23
N GLU A 317 -18.89 0.87 -23.46
CA GLU A 317 -20.02 0.25 -22.75
C GLU A 317 -19.72 0.11 -21.25
N ALA A 318 -18.54 -0.39 -20.88
CA ALA A 318 -18.12 -0.50 -19.50
C ALA A 318 -18.14 0.87 -18.79
N LYS A 319 -17.60 1.92 -19.43
CA LYS A 319 -17.68 3.29 -18.91
C LYS A 319 -19.12 3.77 -18.75
N SER A 320 -19.98 3.53 -19.75
CA SER A 320 -21.40 3.93 -19.73
C SER A 320 -22.19 3.21 -18.64
N ALA A 321 -21.83 1.96 -18.35
CA ALA A 321 -22.37 1.16 -17.24
C ALA A 321 -21.82 1.56 -15.86
N GLY A 322 -20.94 2.57 -15.80
CA GLY A 322 -20.37 3.13 -14.57
C GLY A 322 -19.14 2.38 -14.05
N TYR A 323 -18.47 1.57 -14.88
CA TYR A 323 -17.22 0.92 -14.50
C TYR A 323 -16.02 1.85 -14.72
N ARG A 324 -15.08 1.83 -13.77
CA ARG A 324 -13.78 2.48 -13.90
C ARG A 324 -12.81 1.56 -14.63
N ILE A 325 -12.19 2.09 -15.68
CA ILE A 325 -11.19 1.35 -16.46
C ILE A 325 -9.82 1.49 -15.80
N VAL A 326 -9.16 0.35 -15.57
CA VAL A 326 -7.82 0.29 -15.00
C VAL A 326 -6.91 -0.47 -15.94
N THR A 327 -5.83 0.18 -16.39
CA THR A 327 -4.82 -0.44 -17.24
C THR A 327 -3.80 -1.22 -16.40
N ILE A 328 -3.58 -2.49 -16.73
CA ILE A 328 -2.62 -3.36 -16.07
C ILE A 328 -1.63 -3.99 -17.06
N PRO A 329 -0.40 -4.33 -16.62
CA PRO A 329 0.56 -5.08 -17.43
C PRO A 329 0.06 -6.50 -17.79
N GLU A 330 0.51 -7.01 -18.94
CA GLU A 330 0.10 -8.33 -19.46
C GLU A 330 0.49 -9.50 -18.55
N ASN A 331 1.65 -9.42 -17.89
CA ASN A 331 2.08 -10.43 -16.91
C ASN A 331 1.17 -10.47 -15.68
N LEU A 332 0.68 -9.32 -15.20
CA LEU A 332 -0.29 -9.24 -14.11
C LEU A 332 -1.62 -9.82 -14.55
N LYS A 333 -2.10 -9.44 -15.73
CA LYS A 333 -3.35 -9.93 -16.30
C LYS A 333 -3.41 -11.46 -16.37
N LYS A 334 -2.34 -12.09 -16.85
CA LYS A 334 -2.23 -13.56 -16.90
C LYS A 334 -2.35 -14.23 -15.53
N ARG A 335 -1.90 -13.57 -14.45
CA ARG A 335 -2.03 -14.08 -13.09
C ARG A 335 -3.42 -13.86 -12.50
N VAL A 336 -4.06 -12.73 -12.77
CA VAL A 336 -5.38 -12.40 -12.21
C VAL A 336 -6.53 -13.02 -12.99
N ARG A 337 -6.30 -13.48 -14.22
CA ARG A 337 -7.31 -14.14 -15.04
C ARG A 337 -7.90 -15.37 -14.34
N GLY A 338 -9.22 -15.39 -14.19
CA GLY A 338 -9.94 -16.47 -13.49
C GLY A 338 -9.68 -16.54 -11.98
N SER A 339 -8.97 -15.56 -11.42
CA SER A 339 -8.79 -15.44 -9.98
C SER A 339 -9.96 -14.68 -9.36
N LYS A 340 -10.09 -14.82 -8.03
CA LYS A 340 -11.09 -14.13 -7.24
C LYS A 340 -10.48 -13.01 -6.40
N ASP A 341 -11.31 -12.04 -6.08
CA ASP A 341 -10.98 -10.94 -5.18
C ASP A 341 -11.01 -11.35 -3.70
N ILE A 342 -10.78 -10.38 -2.80
CA ILE A 342 -10.79 -10.63 -1.35
C ILE A 342 -12.18 -10.96 -0.78
N SER A 343 -13.25 -10.78 -1.58
CA SER A 343 -14.65 -11.05 -1.26
C SER A 343 -15.21 -12.26 -2.01
N ASP A 344 -14.34 -13.06 -2.64
CA ASP A 344 -14.67 -14.26 -3.44
C ASP A 344 -15.45 -13.97 -4.74
N ASN A 345 -15.48 -12.71 -5.21
CA ASN A 345 -16.04 -12.40 -6.54
C ASN A 345 -14.97 -12.60 -7.62
N PRO A 346 -15.36 -12.98 -8.85
CA PRO A 346 -14.42 -13.02 -9.96
C PRO A 346 -13.81 -11.64 -10.22
N ILE A 347 -12.50 -11.61 -10.49
CA ILE A 347 -11.85 -10.38 -10.96
C ILE A 347 -12.35 -10.10 -12.37
N ARG A 348 -12.89 -8.90 -12.59
CA ARG A 348 -13.46 -8.50 -13.88
C ARG A 348 -12.36 -8.06 -14.84
N ASP A 349 -11.91 -9.01 -15.65
CA ASP A 349 -11.17 -8.71 -16.88
C ASP A 349 -12.15 -8.43 -18.04
N LEU A 350 -11.63 -8.09 -19.22
CA LEU A 350 -12.47 -7.83 -20.40
C LEU A 350 -13.37 -9.02 -20.77
N VAL A 351 -12.86 -10.24 -20.61
CA VAL A 351 -13.56 -11.48 -20.99
C VAL A 351 -14.69 -11.76 -20.02
N GLU A 352 -14.44 -11.61 -18.72
CA GLU A 352 -15.42 -11.76 -17.66
C GLU A 352 -16.49 -10.67 -17.76
N PHE A 353 -16.11 -9.42 -17.98
CA PHE A 353 -17.06 -8.33 -18.23
C PHE A 353 -17.93 -8.61 -19.45
N TYR A 354 -17.33 -9.09 -20.55
CA TYR A 354 -18.09 -9.44 -21.74
C TYR A 354 -19.03 -10.63 -21.50
N ARG A 355 -18.63 -11.61 -20.68
CA ARG A 355 -19.52 -12.70 -20.28
C ARG A 355 -20.70 -12.19 -19.46
N GLU A 356 -20.44 -11.38 -18.43
CA GLU A 356 -21.49 -10.75 -17.61
C GLU A 356 -22.43 -9.90 -18.49
N TYR A 357 -21.87 -9.11 -19.40
CA TYR A 357 -22.65 -8.33 -20.37
C TYR A 357 -23.51 -9.24 -21.25
N ARG A 358 -22.93 -10.30 -21.83
CA ARG A 358 -23.65 -11.22 -22.71
C ARG A 358 -24.77 -11.98 -22.00
N GLU A 359 -24.58 -12.36 -20.74
CA GLU A 359 -25.58 -13.07 -19.94
C GLU A 359 -26.70 -12.15 -19.46
N SER A 360 -26.38 -10.89 -19.17
CA SER A 360 -27.37 -9.88 -18.77
C SER A 360 -28.06 -9.20 -19.95
N PHE A 361 -27.52 -9.33 -21.17
CA PHE A 361 -28.07 -8.68 -22.34
C PHE A 361 -29.36 -9.37 -22.83
N GLU A 362 -30.44 -8.60 -22.83
CA GLU A 362 -31.72 -9.00 -23.43
C GLU A 362 -32.02 -8.17 -24.68
N TYR A 363 -32.41 -8.86 -25.75
CA TYR A 363 -32.91 -8.21 -26.96
C TYR A 363 -34.29 -7.60 -26.70
N LYS A 364 -34.41 -6.30 -26.95
CA LYS A 364 -35.71 -5.62 -27.00
C LYS A 364 -36.30 -5.74 -28.39
N PHE A 365 -36.93 -6.90 -28.63
CA PHE A 365 -37.60 -7.14 -29.90
C PHE A 365 -38.76 -6.18 -30.11
N VAL A 366 -38.88 -5.68 -31.33
CA VAL A 366 -39.97 -4.81 -31.77
C VAL A 366 -40.86 -5.61 -32.71
N ASP A 367 -42.14 -5.69 -32.37
CA ASP A 367 -43.12 -6.31 -33.26
C ASP A 367 -43.36 -5.43 -34.49
N VAL A 368 -43.68 -6.06 -35.61
CA VAL A 368 -43.88 -5.37 -36.90
C VAL A 368 -44.96 -4.28 -36.78
N ASP A 369 -45.95 -4.46 -35.93
CA ASP A 369 -47.04 -3.50 -35.70
C ASP A 369 -46.57 -2.19 -35.03
N GLN A 370 -45.43 -2.22 -34.32
CA GLN A 370 -44.85 -1.07 -33.62
C GLN A 370 -43.84 -0.28 -34.48
N LEU A 371 -43.53 -0.77 -35.67
CA LEU A 371 -42.69 -0.07 -36.65
C LEU A 371 -43.48 1.06 -37.33
N THR A 372 -42.79 2.11 -37.74
CA THR A 372 -43.37 3.18 -38.56
C THR A 372 -43.72 2.67 -39.96
N GLU A 373 -44.55 3.38 -40.71
CA GLU A 373 -44.91 2.99 -42.08
C GLU A 373 -43.71 2.99 -43.06
N GLU A 374 -42.66 3.77 -42.79
CA GLU A 374 -41.41 3.74 -43.56
C GLU A 374 -40.58 2.50 -43.22
N GLU A 375 -40.37 2.21 -41.94
CA GLU A 375 -39.72 0.97 -41.47
C GLU A 375 -40.48 -0.28 -41.94
N LYS A 376 -41.83 -0.22 -41.89
CA LYS A 376 -42.83 -1.04 -42.59
C LYS A 376 -42.38 -1.49 -43.96
N ARG A 377 -42.20 -0.47 -44.81
CA ARG A 377 -41.88 -0.63 -46.23
C ARG A 377 -40.51 -1.23 -46.44
N VAL A 378 -39.50 -0.84 -45.65
CA VAL A 378 -38.14 -1.39 -45.75
C VAL A 378 -38.13 -2.86 -45.32
N PHE A 379 -38.74 -3.19 -44.18
CA PHE A 379 -38.81 -4.57 -43.67
C PHE A 379 -39.60 -5.50 -44.59
N ALA A 380 -40.65 -5.01 -45.25
CA ALA A 380 -41.42 -5.79 -46.24
C ALA A 380 -40.60 -6.20 -47.48
N LEU A 381 -39.43 -5.60 -47.71
CA LEU A 381 -38.52 -6.00 -48.79
C LEU A 381 -37.68 -7.24 -48.46
N THR A 382 -37.75 -7.76 -47.23
CA THR A 382 -36.95 -8.91 -46.77
C THR A 382 -37.01 -10.10 -47.73
N ASP A 383 -38.22 -10.53 -48.12
CA ASP A 383 -38.38 -11.66 -49.03
C ASP A 383 -37.82 -11.36 -50.43
N LYS A 384 -38.01 -10.13 -50.93
CA LYS A 384 -37.42 -9.70 -52.20
C LYS A 384 -35.89 -9.70 -52.15
N ILE A 385 -35.29 -9.30 -51.03
CA ILE A 385 -33.83 -9.32 -50.84
C ILE A 385 -33.32 -10.77 -50.83
N PHE A 386 -34.03 -11.70 -50.19
CA PHE A 386 -33.72 -13.12 -50.28
C PHE A 386 -33.85 -13.67 -51.71
N ASP A 387 -34.87 -13.25 -52.46
CA ASP A 387 -35.03 -13.67 -53.86
C ASP A 387 -33.88 -13.21 -54.76
N LEU A 388 -33.25 -12.06 -54.46
CA LEU A 388 -32.08 -11.56 -55.20
C LEU A 388 -30.87 -12.48 -55.10
N ILE A 389 -30.76 -13.25 -54.01
CA ILE A 389 -29.66 -14.21 -53.79
C ILE A 389 -30.04 -15.66 -54.12
N GLY A 390 -31.18 -15.87 -54.76
CA GLY A 390 -31.67 -17.21 -55.14
C GLY A 390 -32.56 -17.88 -54.09
N GLY A 391 -33.12 -17.09 -53.18
CA GLY A 391 -34.02 -17.54 -52.14
C GLY A 391 -33.37 -17.57 -50.77
N ARG A 392 -34.21 -17.85 -49.78
CA ARG A 392 -33.82 -17.86 -48.37
C ARG A 392 -33.07 -19.14 -48.00
N PRO A 393 -31.86 -19.05 -47.43
CA PRO A 393 -31.14 -20.23 -46.93
C PRO A 393 -31.94 -20.99 -45.86
N GLU A 394 -31.98 -22.31 -45.94
CA GLU A 394 -32.79 -23.18 -45.04
C GLU A 394 -32.43 -23.04 -43.56
N VAL A 395 -31.18 -22.68 -43.28
CA VAL A 395 -30.70 -22.45 -41.91
C VAL A 395 -31.41 -21.28 -41.23
N ILE A 396 -31.87 -20.27 -41.99
CA ILE A 396 -32.52 -19.05 -41.48
C ILE A 396 -34.02 -19.25 -41.34
N LYS A 397 -34.53 -19.37 -40.11
CA LYS A 397 -35.95 -19.57 -39.75
C LYS A 397 -36.76 -18.29 -39.57
N GLN A 398 -36.15 -17.20 -39.11
CA GLN A 398 -36.82 -15.88 -39.06
C GLN A 398 -35.84 -14.71 -39.08
N VAL A 399 -36.34 -13.53 -39.46
CA VAL A 399 -35.64 -12.23 -39.30
C VAL A 399 -36.42 -11.42 -38.27
N ARG A 400 -35.73 -10.91 -37.24
CA ARG A 400 -36.33 -10.14 -36.14
C ARG A 400 -35.68 -8.77 -36.05
N ILE A 401 -36.47 -7.77 -35.68
CA ILE A 401 -35.99 -6.41 -35.43
C ILE A 401 -35.88 -6.20 -33.92
N SER A 402 -34.79 -5.58 -33.48
CA SER A 402 -34.55 -5.26 -32.07
C SER A 402 -34.05 -3.82 -31.92
N GLU A 403 -34.45 -3.13 -30.86
CA GLU A 403 -33.92 -1.80 -30.53
C GLU A 403 -32.48 -1.89 -30.01
N THR A 404 -32.19 -2.95 -29.27
CA THR A 404 -30.86 -3.24 -28.72
C THR A 404 -30.22 -4.37 -29.52
N ILE A 405 -28.90 -4.32 -29.69
CA ILE A 405 -28.14 -5.39 -30.34
C ILE A 405 -26.91 -5.75 -29.52
N ARG A 406 -26.60 -7.04 -29.50
CA ARG A 406 -25.45 -7.56 -28.77
C ARG A 406 -24.19 -7.14 -29.52
N LYS A 407 -23.28 -6.45 -28.83
CA LYS A 407 -21.96 -6.10 -29.35
C LYS A 407 -21.06 -7.33 -29.40
N ASP A 408 -20.24 -7.45 -30.42
CA ASP A 408 -19.20 -8.48 -30.51
C ASP A 408 -17.87 -7.98 -29.92
N LEU A 409 -17.11 -8.89 -29.34
CA LEU A 409 -15.77 -8.64 -28.79
C LEU A 409 -14.71 -8.63 -29.91
N GLU A 410 -14.97 -9.36 -30.99
CA GLU A 410 -14.00 -9.58 -32.08
C GLU A 410 -14.21 -8.66 -33.30
N SER A 411 -15.36 -7.97 -33.39
CA SER A 411 -15.65 -7.10 -34.53
C SER A 411 -15.27 -5.65 -34.24
N PRO A 412 -14.40 -5.01 -35.05
CA PRO A 412 -13.96 -3.63 -34.88
C PRO A 412 -15.01 -2.59 -35.31
N ARG A 413 -16.23 -3.01 -35.65
CA ARG A 413 -17.34 -2.14 -36.06
C ARG A 413 -18.53 -2.33 -35.12
N GLU A 414 -19.33 -1.26 -34.99
CA GLU A 414 -20.62 -1.33 -34.30
C GLU A 414 -21.43 -2.50 -34.86
N THR A 415 -21.72 -3.49 -34.02
CA THR A 415 -22.56 -4.62 -34.40
C THR A 415 -23.96 -4.10 -34.67
N VAL A 416 -24.45 -4.24 -35.91
CA VAL A 416 -25.78 -3.77 -36.34
C VAL A 416 -26.71 -4.90 -36.79
N GLY A 417 -26.16 -6.10 -36.92
CA GLY A 417 -26.84 -7.37 -37.17
C GLY A 417 -26.17 -8.49 -36.37
N VAL A 418 -26.92 -9.55 -36.06
CA VAL A 418 -26.40 -10.77 -35.45
C VAL A 418 -27.16 -12.00 -36.00
N TRP A 419 -26.41 -12.95 -36.52
CA TRP A 419 -26.87 -14.32 -36.76
C TRP A 419 -26.86 -15.14 -35.47
N GLU A 420 -28.02 -15.74 -35.10
CA GLU A 420 -28.17 -16.60 -33.92
C GLU A 420 -28.47 -18.06 -34.32
N PRO A 421 -27.43 -18.92 -34.43
CA PRO A 421 -27.57 -20.30 -34.92
C PRO A 421 -28.55 -21.16 -34.12
N LYS A 422 -28.64 -20.95 -32.80
CA LYS A 422 -29.50 -21.75 -31.90
C LYS A 422 -30.98 -21.63 -32.24
N THR A 423 -31.42 -20.44 -32.63
CA THR A 423 -32.81 -20.16 -32.97
C THR A 423 -33.04 -20.14 -34.48
N GLY A 424 -31.96 -20.11 -35.27
CA GLY A 424 -32.02 -19.85 -36.70
C GLY A 424 -32.55 -18.46 -37.01
N SER A 425 -32.31 -17.46 -36.15
CA SER A 425 -32.83 -16.11 -36.33
C SER A 425 -31.72 -15.14 -36.73
N ILE A 426 -31.99 -14.29 -37.72
CA ILE A 426 -31.20 -13.07 -37.93
C ILE A 426 -31.85 -11.96 -37.10
N ILE A 427 -31.05 -11.23 -36.31
CA ILE A 427 -31.52 -10.10 -35.50
C ILE A 427 -30.88 -8.84 -36.05
N ILE A 428 -31.68 -7.85 -36.44
CA ILE A 428 -31.21 -6.59 -37.02
C ILE A 428 -31.61 -5.42 -36.12
N LYS A 429 -30.69 -4.47 -35.91
CA LYS A 429 -30.95 -3.26 -35.13
C LYS A 429 -31.94 -2.37 -35.88
N ARG A 430 -32.98 -1.87 -35.21
CA ARG A 430 -34.03 -1.01 -35.79
C ARG A 430 -33.49 0.18 -36.60
N THR A 431 -32.34 0.74 -36.20
CA THR A 431 -31.70 1.85 -36.91
C THR A 431 -31.31 1.54 -38.35
N GLN A 432 -31.13 0.26 -38.71
CA GLN A 432 -30.84 -0.17 -40.08
C GLN A 432 -32.05 -0.05 -41.01
N LEU A 433 -33.27 0.08 -40.48
CA LEU A 433 -34.48 0.30 -41.27
C LEU A 433 -34.62 1.74 -41.81
N ARG A 434 -33.63 2.62 -41.56
CA ARG A 434 -33.59 4.00 -42.07
C ARG A 434 -33.45 4.06 -43.58
N SER A 435 -32.79 3.08 -44.19
CA SER A 435 -32.63 2.99 -45.63
C SER A 435 -32.66 1.54 -46.09
N VAL A 436 -33.04 1.33 -47.36
CA VAL A 436 -33.02 -0.01 -47.96
C VAL A 436 -31.59 -0.53 -48.10
N GLU A 437 -30.63 0.36 -48.33
CA GLU A 437 -29.21 0.03 -48.47
C GLU A 437 -28.63 -0.51 -47.15
N ASP A 438 -28.85 0.21 -46.04
CA ASP A 438 -28.41 -0.17 -44.70
C ASP A 438 -29.02 -1.52 -44.27
N TYR A 439 -30.33 -1.67 -44.46
CA TYR A 439 -31.05 -2.89 -44.13
C TYR A 439 -30.60 -4.08 -44.98
N ALA A 440 -30.54 -3.91 -46.30
CA ALA A 440 -30.16 -5.00 -47.22
C ALA A 440 -28.68 -5.38 -47.02
N GLY A 441 -27.80 -4.41 -46.81
CA GLY A 441 -26.40 -4.64 -46.49
C GLY A 441 -26.25 -5.48 -45.22
N THR A 442 -26.91 -5.06 -44.13
CA THR A 442 -26.89 -5.79 -42.86
C THR A 442 -27.49 -7.19 -43.01
N LEU A 443 -28.65 -7.32 -43.66
CA LEU A 443 -29.31 -8.61 -43.86
C LEU A 443 -28.43 -9.58 -44.65
N LEU A 444 -27.82 -9.14 -45.75
CA LEU A 444 -26.95 -9.99 -46.57
C LEU A 444 -25.63 -10.33 -45.88
N HIS A 445 -25.10 -9.42 -45.04
CA HIS A 445 -23.94 -9.70 -44.19
C HIS A 445 -24.23 -10.85 -43.21
N GLU A 446 -25.37 -10.79 -42.51
CA GLU A 446 -25.78 -11.87 -41.58
C GLU A 446 -26.11 -13.17 -42.31
N VAL A 447 -26.62 -13.09 -43.55
CA VAL A 447 -26.79 -14.27 -44.41
C VAL A 447 -25.44 -14.91 -44.74
N ALA A 448 -24.41 -14.12 -44.99
CA ALA A 448 -23.07 -14.65 -45.25
C ALA A 448 -22.55 -15.42 -44.03
N HIS A 449 -22.73 -14.91 -42.81
CA HIS A 449 -22.43 -15.67 -41.58
C HIS A 449 -23.26 -16.95 -41.44
N ALA A 450 -24.53 -16.90 -41.81
CA ALA A 450 -25.41 -18.07 -41.75
C ALA A 450 -24.98 -19.17 -42.72
N ILE A 451 -24.47 -18.81 -43.90
CA ILE A 451 -23.99 -19.74 -44.94
C ILE A 451 -22.58 -20.26 -44.61
N SER A 452 -21.64 -19.37 -44.26
CA SER A 452 -20.24 -19.75 -44.04
C SER A 452 -20.01 -20.41 -42.68
N GLY A 453 -20.80 -20.03 -41.67
CA GLY A 453 -20.56 -20.43 -40.27
C GLY A 453 -19.27 -19.85 -39.68
N THR A 454 -18.66 -18.86 -40.34
CA THR A 454 -17.38 -18.25 -39.95
C THR A 454 -17.55 -16.81 -39.48
N SER A 455 -16.58 -16.29 -38.73
CA SER A 455 -16.50 -14.90 -38.29
C SER A 455 -16.09 -13.95 -39.42
N ASP A 456 -16.27 -12.64 -39.17
CA ASP A 456 -15.83 -11.56 -40.06
C ASP A 456 -14.35 -11.72 -40.45
N VAL A 457 -13.97 -11.22 -41.63
CA VAL A 457 -12.58 -11.17 -42.13
C VAL A 457 -11.95 -12.56 -42.41
N THR A 458 -12.74 -13.64 -42.35
CA THR A 458 -12.29 -14.96 -42.82
C THR A 458 -12.40 -15.06 -44.35
N ARG A 459 -11.49 -15.84 -44.98
CA ARG A 459 -11.49 -15.99 -46.45
C ARG A 459 -12.79 -16.60 -46.95
N GLU A 460 -13.34 -17.55 -46.21
CA GLU A 460 -14.61 -18.21 -46.50
C GLU A 460 -15.77 -17.22 -46.46
N PHE A 461 -15.80 -16.32 -45.47
CA PHE A 461 -16.82 -15.27 -45.36
C PHE A 461 -16.76 -14.30 -46.54
N GLU A 462 -15.57 -13.80 -46.89
CA GLU A 462 -15.36 -12.88 -48.01
C GLU A 462 -15.76 -13.50 -49.37
N LEU A 463 -15.50 -14.81 -49.55
CA LEU A 463 -15.92 -15.54 -50.74
C LEU A 463 -17.44 -15.60 -50.85
N VAL A 464 -18.13 -15.87 -49.73
CA VAL A 464 -19.61 -15.90 -49.69
C VAL A 464 -20.18 -14.52 -49.98
N LEU A 465 -19.65 -13.45 -49.37
CA LEU A 465 -20.08 -12.08 -49.68
C LEU A 465 -19.89 -11.75 -51.16
N THR A 466 -18.75 -12.13 -51.75
CA THR A 466 -18.47 -11.94 -53.18
C THR A 466 -19.49 -12.69 -54.04
N GLU A 467 -19.86 -13.91 -53.67
CA GLU A 467 -20.88 -14.69 -54.37
C GLU A 467 -22.27 -14.06 -54.26
N LEU A 468 -22.66 -13.58 -53.07
CA LEU A 468 -23.94 -12.89 -52.85
C LEU A 468 -24.02 -11.62 -53.69
N LEU A 469 -22.96 -10.80 -53.73
CA LEU A 469 -22.88 -9.61 -54.58
C LEU A 469 -23.07 -9.97 -56.06
N GLY A 470 -22.42 -11.03 -56.53
CA GLY A 470 -22.57 -11.52 -57.90
C GLY A 470 -23.99 -11.98 -58.22
N LYS A 471 -24.66 -12.67 -57.30
CA LYS A 471 -26.07 -13.10 -57.43
C LYS A 471 -27.02 -11.91 -57.50
N VAL A 472 -26.85 -10.94 -56.60
CA VAL A 472 -27.65 -9.70 -56.59
C VAL A 472 -27.49 -8.94 -57.90
N ALA A 473 -26.26 -8.74 -58.38
CA ALA A 473 -25.99 -8.04 -59.64
C ALA A 473 -26.62 -8.77 -60.85
N LYS A 474 -26.48 -10.10 -60.92
CA LYS A 474 -27.09 -10.92 -61.97
C LYS A 474 -28.61 -10.78 -62.00
N GLN A 475 -29.26 -10.79 -60.84
CA GLN A 475 -30.71 -10.71 -60.76
C GLN A 475 -31.21 -9.27 -61.03
N ALA A 476 -30.47 -8.25 -60.59
CA ALA A 476 -30.80 -6.85 -60.86
C ALA A 476 -30.71 -6.50 -62.36
N LEU A 477 -29.71 -7.04 -63.08
CA LEU A 477 -29.51 -6.83 -64.52
C LEU A 477 -30.31 -7.78 -65.41
N LYS A 478 -31.14 -8.65 -64.82
CA LYS A 478 -31.90 -9.67 -65.55
C LYS A 478 -32.93 -9.08 -66.52
N GLY A 479 -33.35 -7.82 -66.30
CA GLY A 479 -34.18 -7.06 -67.23
C GLY A 479 -33.44 -6.53 -68.46
N ASP A 480 -32.11 -6.36 -68.37
CA ASP A 480 -31.26 -5.85 -69.46
C ASP A 480 -30.56 -6.97 -70.27
N LEU A 481 -30.57 -8.19 -69.71
CA LEU A 481 -30.04 -9.42 -70.31
C LEU A 481 -31.11 -10.28 -71.00
N ALA A 482 -32.37 -9.83 -71.02
CA ALA A 482 -33.52 -10.53 -71.58
C ALA A 482 -33.85 -10.11 -73.02
#